data_AF-A0A7S1WWC7-F1
#
_entry.id   AF-A0A7S1WWC7-F1
#
_cell.length_a   1.000
_cell.length_b   1.000
_cell.length_c   1.000
_cell.angle_alpha   90.00
_cell.angle_beta   90.00
_cell.angle_gamma   90.00
#
_symmetry.space_group_name_H-M   'P 1'
#
loop_
_entity.id
_entity.type
_entity.pdbx_description
1 polymer ?
#
loop_
_entity_poly.entity_id
_entity_poly.type
_entity_poly.pdbx_seq_one_letter_code
_entity_poly.pdbx_strand_id
1 'polypeptide(L)'
;GGRPPPAPQAPEATAQGHWCRSKVTSKLKSAMTSLVRPSDGLYGGHWKARAFPLSPQSLLNASAPHGYAGALLRQQKVAAKILLGERVRIAVMGTSMTAGTNSSTSWPRRLGELLFEMGYNVAVKNLASGGATSEHAVHHVHFWMSELEQADMVIIDYSINDDSASRYHE
;
A
#
# COMPACT_ATOMS: atom_id res chain seq x y z
N GLY A 1 -36.22 -34.56 -21.49
CA GLY A 1 -34.99 -33.74 -21.48
C GLY A 1 -35.37 -32.28 -21.64
N GLY A 2 -35.41 -31.53 -20.55
CA GLY A 2 -35.68 -30.09 -20.56
C GLY A 2 -34.36 -29.33 -20.66
N ARG A 3 -34.27 -28.36 -21.58
CA ARG A 3 -33.12 -27.46 -21.68
C ARG A 3 -33.05 -26.58 -20.43
N PRO A 4 -31.88 -26.41 -19.81
CA PRO A 4 -31.74 -25.47 -18.70
C PRO A 4 -31.97 -24.02 -19.18
N PRO A 5 -32.50 -23.15 -18.31
CA PRO A 5 -32.72 -21.75 -18.64
C PRO A 5 -31.38 -21.03 -18.89
N PRO A 6 -31.35 -20.01 -19.76
CA PRO A 6 -30.16 -19.22 -20.01
C PRO A 6 -29.71 -18.48 -18.75
N ALA A 7 -28.40 -18.40 -18.54
CA ALA A 7 -27.79 -17.68 -17.43
C ALA A 7 -28.17 -16.19 -17.46
N PRO A 8 -28.37 -15.55 -16.29
CA PRO A 8 -28.66 -14.12 -16.23
C PRO A 8 -27.49 -13.31 -16.81
N GLN A 9 -27.81 -12.43 -17.75
CA GLN A 9 -26.82 -11.51 -18.33
C GLN A 9 -26.39 -10.49 -17.27
N ALA A 10 -25.08 -10.26 -17.17
CA ALA A 10 -24.52 -9.26 -16.26
C ALA A 10 -25.02 -7.86 -16.65
N PRO A 11 -25.32 -6.98 -15.67
CA PRO A 11 -25.83 -5.64 -15.95
C PRO A 11 -24.78 -4.84 -16.74
N GLU A 12 -25.18 -4.31 -17.88
CA GLU A 12 -24.38 -3.35 -18.65
C GLU A 12 -24.08 -2.12 -17.76
N ALA A 13 -22.79 -1.87 -17.55
CA ALA A 13 -22.32 -0.69 -16.84
C ALA A 13 -22.80 0.56 -17.60
N THR A 14 -23.77 1.27 -17.01
CA THR A 14 -24.36 2.47 -17.59
C THR A 14 -23.30 3.55 -17.79
N ALA A 15 -23.24 4.08 -19.03
CA ALA A 15 -22.23 5.04 -19.52
C ALA A 15 -22.11 6.36 -18.70
N GLN A 16 -23.03 6.63 -17.78
CA GLN A 16 -23.01 7.80 -16.90
C GLN A 16 -21.89 7.76 -15.85
N GLY A 17 -21.39 6.58 -15.46
CA GLY A 17 -20.24 6.45 -14.55
C GLY A 17 -18.88 6.80 -15.18
N HIS A 18 -18.77 6.75 -16.51
CA HIS A 18 -17.51 6.95 -17.22
C HIS A 18 -17.13 8.44 -17.40
N TRP A 19 -18.11 9.35 -17.44
CA TRP A 19 -17.87 10.76 -17.74
C TRP A 19 -17.38 11.57 -16.53
N CYS A 20 -17.79 11.22 -15.31
CA CYS A 20 -17.27 11.84 -14.08
C CYS A 20 -15.85 11.35 -13.72
N ARG A 21 -15.50 10.09 -14.00
CA ARG A 21 -14.15 9.56 -13.76
C ARG A 21 -13.08 10.18 -14.69
N SER A 22 -13.42 10.50 -15.94
CA SER A 22 -12.41 10.99 -16.91
C SER A 22 -11.96 12.44 -16.65
N LYS A 23 -12.86 13.31 -16.20
CA LYS A 23 -12.52 14.72 -15.88
C LYS A 23 -11.80 14.87 -14.54
N VAL A 24 -12.12 14.02 -13.57
CA VAL A 24 -11.43 13.97 -12.27
C VAL A 24 -10.01 13.45 -12.47
N THR A 25 -9.82 12.39 -13.26
CA THR A 25 -8.48 11.83 -13.56
C THR A 25 -7.60 12.75 -14.40
N SER A 26 -8.16 13.55 -15.32
CA SER A 26 -7.37 14.50 -16.12
C SER A 26 -6.91 15.73 -15.30
N LYS A 27 -7.79 16.27 -14.44
CA LYS A 27 -7.43 17.36 -13.51
C LYS A 27 -6.48 16.89 -12.42
N LEU A 28 -6.65 15.68 -11.88
CA LEU A 28 -5.67 15.08 -10.95
C LEU A 28 -4.33 14.80 -11.62
N LYS A 29 -4.31 14.25 -12.85
CA LYS A 29 -3.06 14.10 -13.61
C LYS A 29 -2.36 15.45 -13.77
N SER A 30 -3.07 16.49 -14.18
CA SER A 30 -2.51 17.84 -14.36
C SER A 30 -2.02 18.45 -13.02
N ALA A 31 -2.81 18.37 -11.96
CA ALA A 31 -2.44 18.87 -10.62
C ALA A 31 -1.24 18.12 -10.04
N MET A 32 -1.19 16.79 -10.18
CA MET A 32 -0.05 15.96 -9.78
C MET A 32 1.19 16.20 -10.63
N THR A 33 1.04 16.62 -11.89
CA THR A 33 2.17 17.04 -12.74
C THR A 33 2.74 18.38 -12.26
N SER A 34 1.92 19.24 -11.65
CA SER A 34 2.35 20.53 -11.07
C SER A 34 2.88 20.42 -9.63
N LEU A 35 2.35 19.50 -8.81
CA LEU A 35 2.80 19.23 -7.44
C LEU A 35 4.10 18.43 -7.37
N VAL A 36 4.54 17.86 -8.50
CA VAL A 36 5.70 16.97 -8.59
C VAL A 36 6.66 17.43 -9.69
N ARG A 37 7.05 18.70 -9.65
CA ARG A 37 8.35 19.11 -10.18
C ARG A 37 9.16 19.73 -9.05
N PRO A 38 9.81 18.91 -8.20
CA PRO A 38 10.89 19.44 -7.41
C PRO A 38 11.95 19.89 -8.40
N SER A 39 12.46 21.09 -8.19
CA SER A 39 13.69 21.57 -8.81
C SER A 39 14.72 20.44 -8.87
N ASP A 40 15.56 20.43 -9.91
CA ASP A 40 16.65 19.45 -10.17
C ASP A 40 17.73 19.35 -9.05
N GLY A 41 17.42 19.73 -7.81
CA GLY A 41 18.27 19.59 -6.63
C GLY A 41 18.44 18.14 -6.15
N LEU A 42 18.73 17.98 -4.87
CA LEU A 42 19.20 16.74 -4.19
C LEU A 42 18.42 15.45 -4.51
N TYR A 43 17.20 15.53 -5.03
CA TYR A 43 16.35 14.38 -5.34
C TYR A 43 16.10 14.13 -6.83
N GLY A 44 16.78 14.85 -7.74
CA GLY A 44 16.60 14.71 -9.20
C GLY A 44 16.77 13.29 -9.73
N GLY A 45 17.66 12.48 -9.12
CA GLY A 45 17.82 11.06 -9.43
C GLY A 45 16.62 10.18 -9.01
N HIS A 46 15.92 10.56 -7.95
CA HIS A 46 14.75 9.80 -7.44
C HIS A 46 13.53 9.98 -8.33
N TRP A 47 13.33 11.17 -8.89
CA TRP A 47 12.22 11.43 -9.82
C TRP A 47 12.38 10.72 -11.15
N LYS A 48 13.61 10.37 -11.52
CA LYS A 48 13.93 9.51 -12.67
C LYS A 48 13.62 8.03 -12.40
N ALA A 49 13.49 7.59 -11.14
CA ALA A 49 13.13 6.22 -10.73
C ALA A 49 11.62 5.89 -10.84
N ARG A 50 10.96 6.47 -11.86
CA ARG A 50 9.55 6.21 -12.19
C ARG A 50 9.34 4.93 -13.01
N ALA A 51 10.36 4.44 -13.71
CA ALA A 51 10.24 3.24 -14.53
C ALA A 51 10.00 2.00 -13.66
N PHE A 52 8.95 1.24 -13.98
CA PHE A 52 8.69 -0.09 -13.42
C PHE A 52 9.08 -1.16 -14.44
N PRO A 53 9.60 -2.33 -14.01
CA PRO A 53 9.85 -2.72 -12.62
C PRO A 53 10.95 -1.90 -11.94
N LEU A 54 10.83 -1.72 -10.62
CA LEU A 54 11.87 -1.05 -9.84
C LEU A 54 13.15 -1.88 -9.90
N SER A 55 14.23 -1.31 -10.44
CA SER A 55 15.53 -1.99 -10.43
C SER A 55 16.13 -1.98 -9.01
N PRO A 56 16.95 -2.99 -8.64
CA PRO A 56 17.70 -2.97 -7.38
C PRO A 56 18.50 -1.67 -7.20
N GLN A 57 19.08 -1.13 -8.28
CA GLN A 57 19.79 0.15 -8.25
C GLN A 57 18.86 1.33 -7.92
N SER A 58 17.61 1.30 -8.37
CA SER A 58 16.62 2.33 -8.04
C SER A 58 16.22 2.29 -6.57
N LEU A 59 16.16 1.09 -5.98
CA LEU A 59 15.95 0.91 -4.54
C LEU A 59 17.15 1.43 -3.74
N LEU A 60 18.37 1.12 -4.16
CA LEU A 60 19.60 1.61 -3.54
C LEU A 60 19.67 3.14 -3.56
N ASN A 61 19.40 3.75 -4.72
CA ASN A 61 19.35 5.20 -4.87
C ASN A 61 18.23 5.82 -4.03
N ALA A 62 17.08 5.14 -3.88
CA ALA A 62 16.00 5.57 -3.01
C ALA A 62 16.26 5.33 -1.51
N SER A 63 17.30 4.58 -1.16
CA SER A 63 17.60 4.13 0.21
C SER A 63 18.70 4.92 0.91
N ALA A 64 19.39 5.85 0.23
CA ALA A 64 20.46 6.64 0.85
C ALA A 64 20.49 8.11 0.38
N PRO A 65 20.49 9.10 1.30
CA PRO A 65 19.59 9.26 2.43
C PRO A 65 18.67 10.49 2.24
N HIS A 66 17.57 10.51 2.99
CA HIS A 66 17.26 11.56 3.98
C HIS A 66 16.07 11.09 4.83
N GLY A 67 16.25 10.03 5.63
CA GLY A 67 15.29 9.58 6.66
C GLY A 67 13.83 9.58 6.21
N TYR A 68 13.00 10.37 6.89
CA TYR A 68 11.57 10.53 6.63
C TYR A 68 11.23 11.00 5.21
N ALA A 69 12.09 11.78 4.55
CA ALA A 69 11.82 12.30 3.20
C ALA A 69 11.77 11.16 2.15
N GLY A 70 12.66 10.18 2.26
CA GLY A 70 12.63 9.01 1.37
C GLY A 70 11.39 8.15 1.57
N ALA A 71 10.96 7.97 2.82
CA ALA A 71 9.71 7.28 3.15
C ALA A 71 8.49 8.04 2.61
N LEU A 72 8.44 9.36 2.79
CA LEU A 72 7.37 10.22 2.27
C LEU A 72 7.25 10.12 0.75
N LEU A 73 8.36 10.08 0.01
CA LEU A 73 8.34 9.93 -1.44
C LEU A 73 7.75 8.57 -1.88
N ARG A 74 8.11 7.49 -1.19
CA ARG A 74 7.54 6.16 -1.47
C ARG A 74 6.03 6.14 -1.17
N GLN A 75 5.61 6.77 -0.07
CA GLN A 75 4.20 6.95 0.26
C GLN A 75 3.47 7.76 -0.82
N GLN A 76 4.03 8.88 -1.27
CA GLN A 76 3.47 9.69 -2.35
C GLN A 76 3.36 8.91 -3.67
N LYS A 77 4.32 8.02 -3.97
CA LYS A 77 4.27 7.14 -5.15
C LYS A 77 3.10 6.15 -5.06
N VAL A 78 2.88 5.56 -3.89
CA VAL A 78 1.74 4.66 -3.65
C VAL A 78 0.42 5.43 -3.75
N ALA A 79 0.34 6.61 -3.13
CA ALA A 79 -0.84 7.48 -3.24
C ALA A 79 -1.13 7.86 -4.70
N ALA A 80 -0.09 8.15 -5.49
CA ALA A 80 -0.24 8.40 -6.91
C ALA A 80 -0.83 7.20 -7.67
N LYS A 81 -0.35 5.97 -7.41
CA LYS A 81 -0.92 4.74 -7.99
C LYS A 81 -2.42 4.59 -7.66
N ILE A 82 -2.78 4.81 -6.39
CA ILE A 82 -4.17 4.77 -5.92
C ILE A 82 -5.03 5.77 -6.71
N LEU A 83 -4.58 7.03 -6.82
CA LEU A 83 -5.31 8.10 -7.53
C LEU A 83 -5.41 7.87 -9.04
N LEU A 84 -4.45 7.16 -9.63
CA LEU A 84 -4.46 6.76 -11.04
C LEU A 84 -5.31 5.51 -11.31
N GLY A 85 -5.85 4.86 -10.26
CA GLY A 85 -6.62 3.62 -10.38
C GLY A 85 -5.78 2.38 -10.65
N GLU A 86 -4.46 2.47 -10.49
CA GLU A 86 -3.58 1.31 -10.58
C GLU A 86 -3.82 0.36 -9.41
N ARG A 87 -3.56 -0.94 -9.62
CA ARG A 87 -3.63 -1.92 -8.54
C ARG A 87 -2.51 -1.65 -7.54
N VAL A 88 -2.87 -1.48 -6.27
CA VAL A 88 -1.94 -1.31 -5.16
C VAL A 88 -2.09 -2.44 -4.17
N ARG A 89 -0.96 -3.01 -3.72
CA ARG A 89 -0.92 -4.05 -2.70
C ARG A 89 -0.26 -3.50 -1.43
N ILE A 90 -0.99 -3.56 -0.32
CA ILE A 90 -0.51 -3.14 0.99
C ILE A 90 -0.36 -4.39 1.85
N ALA A 91 0.83 -4.62 2.38
CA ALA A 91 1.07 -5.61 3.42
C ALA A 91 1.11 -4.92 4.78
N VAL A 92 0.49 -5.50 5.79
CA VAL A 92 0.50 -4.97 7.16
C VAL A 92 1.09 -6.00 8.10
N MET A 93 2.13 -5.62 8.82
CA MET A 93 2.79 -6.43 9.85
C MET A 93 2.59 -5.76 11.20
N GLY A 94 2.37 -6.55 12.25
CA GLY A 94 2.19 -6.01 13.58
C GLY A 94 1.81 -7.05 14.62
N THR A 95 1.25 -6.56 15.73
CA THR A 95 0.97 -7.35 16.94
C THR A 95 -0.45 -7.94 16.94
N SER A 96 -0.91 -8.40 18.10
CA SER A 96 -2.28 -8.89 18.33
C SER A 96 -3.36 -7.86 17.96
N MET A 97 -3.11 -6.57 18.19
CA MET A 97 -4.07 -5.52 17.82
C MET A 97 -4.22 -5.40 16.30
N THR A 98 -3.10 -5.47 15.58
CA THR A 98 -3.07 -5.47 14.11
C THR A 98 -3.68 -6.74 13.53
N ALA A 99 -3.44 -7.90 14.17
CA ALA A 99 -4.03 -9.18 13.81
C ALA A 99 -5.56 -9.21 14.04
N GLY A 100 -6.08 -8.34 14.91
CA GLY A 100 -7.49 -8.30 15.29
C GLY A 100 -7.85 -9.32 16.37
N THR A 101 -6.91 -9.68 17.25
CA THR A 101 -7.19 -10.54 18.41
C THR A 101 -8.31 -9.93 19.24
N ASN A 102 -9.32 -10.73 19.60
CA ASN A 102 -10.53 -10.31 20.33
C ASN A 102 -11.41 -9.28 19.59
N SER A 103 -11.26 -9.13 18.27
CA SER A 103 -12.15 -8.33 17.42
C SER A 103 -12.84 -9.21 16.38
N SER A 104 -14.06 -8.85 15.98
CA SER A 104 -14.74 -9.50 14.85
C SER A 104 -14.06 -9.20 13.50
N THR A 105 -13.27 -8.11 13.43
CA THR A 105 -12.58 -7.68 12.21
C THR A 105 -11.30 -6.94 12.56
N SER A 106 -10.21 -7.29 11.87
CA SER A 106 -8.93 -6.60 12.02
C SER A 106 -8.95 -5.26 11.27
N TRP A 107 -8.25 -4.25 11.79
CA TRP A 107 -8.20 -2.94 11.15
C TRP A 107 -7.64 -2.98 9.71
N PRO A 108 -6.66 -3.86 9.35
CA PRO A 108 -6.19 -3.94 7.97
C PRO A 108 -7.28 -4.43 7.01
N ARG A 109 -8.14 -5.35 7.47
CA ARG A 109 -9.30 -5.78 6.69
C ARG A 109 -10.29 -4.64 6.51
N ARG A 110 -10.60 -3.90 7.58
CA ARG A 110 -11.52 -2.74 7.51
C ARG A 110 -10.98 -1.63 6.60
N LEU A 111 -9.66 -1.42 6.58
CA LEU A 111 -8.99 -0.51 5.67
C LEU A 111 -9.19 -0.92 4.20
N GLY A 112 -9.02 -2.21 3.89
CA GLY A 112 -9.27 -2.74 2.55
C GLY A 112 -10.73 -2.55 2.11
N GLU A 113 -11.69 -2.83 2.98
CA GLU A 113 -13.13 -2.61 2.74
C GLU A 113 -13.42 -1.13 2.44
N LEU A 114 -12.91 -0.22 3.26
CA LEU A 114 -13.10 1.23 3.08
C LEU A 114 -12.50 1.73 1.75
N LEU A 115 -11.28 1.30 1.41
CA LEU A 115 -10.63 1.69 0.14
C LEU A 115 -11.40 1.15 -1.07
N PHE A 116 -11.95 -0.05 -0.98
CA PHE A 116 -12.80 -0.63 -1.99
C PHE A 116 -14.13 0.14 -2.15
N GLU A 117 -14.80 0.48 -1.04
CA GLU A 117 -16.03 1.30 -1.04
C GLU A 117 -15.81 2.69 -1.67
N MET A 118 -14.63 3.28 -1.49
CA MET A 118 -14.23 4.52 -2.15
C MET A 118 -13.88 4.36 -3.65
N GLY A 119 -13.90 3.13 -4.16
CA GLY A 119 -13.64 2.80 -5.56
C GLY A 119 -12.16 2.71 -5.93
N TYR A 120 -11.26 2.57 -4.95
CA TYR A 120 -9.84 2.37 -5.19
C TYR A 120 -9.50 0.88 -5.39
N ASN A 121 -8.54 0.60 -6.28
CA ASN A 121 -8.06 -0.75 -6.55
C ASN A 121 -6.93 -1.13 -5.59
N VAL A 122 -7.25 -1.24 -4.29
CA VAL A 122 -6.27 -1.57 -3.24
C VAL A 122 -6.58 -2.92 -2.61
N ALA A 123 -5.58 -3.80 -2.59
CA ALA A 123 -5.62 -5.05 -1.84
C ALA A 123 -4.79 -4.90 -0.56
N VAL A 124 -5.40 -5.14 0.60
CA VAL A 124 -4.71 -5.11 1.90
C VAL A 124 -4.56 -6.53 2.43
N LYS A 125 -3.32 -6.94 2.70
CA LYS A 125 -2.96 -8.24 3.27
C LYS A 125 -2.51 -8.04 4.71
N ASN A 126 -3.21 -8.67 5.65
CA ASN A 126 -2.80 -8.71 7.04
C ASN A 126 -1.81 -9.88 7.26
N LEU A 127 -0.59 -9.55 7.64
CA LEU A 127 0.51 -10.47 7.99
C LEU A 127 0.85 -10.42 9.48
N ALA A 128 0.06 -9.71 10.29
CA ALA A 128 0.30 -9.56 11.71
C ALA A 128 0.14 -10.88 12.47
N SER A 129 0.90 -11.00 13.56
CA SER A 129 0.89 -12.17 14.43
C SER A 129 0.70 -11.75 15.88
N GLY A 130 -0.17 -12.46 16.60
CA GLY A 130 -0.49 -12.17 18.00
C GLY A 130 0.74 -12.34 18.90
N GLY A 131 0.98 -11.35 19.77
CA GLY A 131 2.12 -11.39 20.71
C GLY A 131 3.49 -11.19 20.06
N ALA A 132 3.57 -10.94 18.75
CA ALA A 132 4.83 -10.73 18.05
C ALA A 132 5.45 -9.35 18.35
N THR A 133 6.78 -9.31 18.37
CA THR A 133 7.63 -8.11 18.40
C THR A 133 8.23 -7.86 17.01
N SER A 134 8.89 -6.72 16.81
CA SER A 134 9.68 -6.49 15.59
C SER A 134 10.83 -7.47 15.44
N GLU A 135 11.44 -7.93 16.54
CA GLU A 135 12.45 -8.99 16.54
C GLU A 135 11.87 -10.28 15.93
N HIS A 136 10.68 -10.70 16.39
CA HIS A 136 9.99 -11.85 15.80
C HIS A 136 9.82 -11.65 14.29
N ALA A 137 9.40 -10.45 13.86
CA ALA A 137 9.19 -10.14 12.45
C ALA A 137 10.47 -10.29 11.61
N VAL A 138 11.61 -9.83 12.12
CA VAL A 138 12.91 -9.94 11.45
C VAL A 138 13.33 -11.41 11.31
N HIS A 139 13.18 -12.22 12.36
CA HIS A 139 13.52 -13.64 12.32
C HIS A 139 12.64 -14.46 11.37
N HIS A 140 11.38 -14.05 11.19
CA HIS A 140 10.37 -14.80 10.43
C HIS A 140 10.05 -14.17 9.08
N VAL A 141 10.79 -13.13 8.66
CA VAL A 141 10.51 -12.37 7.42
C VAL A 141 10.44 -13.24 6.17
N HIS A 142 11.23 -14.32 6.13
CA HIS A 142 11.28 -15.26 5.01
C HIS A 142 9.94 -15.98 4.76
N PHE A 143 9.12 -16.21 5.79
CA PHE A 143 7.78 -16.78 5.65
C PHE A 143 6.81 -15.86 4.89
N TRP A 144 7.08 -14.56 4.88
CA TRP A 144 6.24 -13.56 4.23
C TRP A 144 6.86 -12.99 2.96
N MET A 145 8.06 -13.45 2.56
CA MET A 145 8.83 -12.84 1.49
C MET A 145 8.04 -12.73 0.18
N SER A 146 7.31 -13.78 -0.19
CA SER A 146 6.48 -13.77 -1.41
C SER A 146 5.40 -12.69 -1.41
N GLU A 147 4.85 -12.35 -0.25
CA GLU A 147 3.83 -11.29 -0.11
C GLU A 147 4.49 -9.91 -0.03
N LEU A 148 5.64 -9.80 0.65
CA LEU A 148 6.39 -8.57 0.78
C LEU A 148 6.99 -8.11 -0.55
N GLU A 149 7.50 -9.01 -1.38
CA GLU A 149 8.01 -8.72 -2.73
C GLU A 149 6.92 -8.19 -3.66
N GLN A 150 5.67 -8.57 -3.42
CA GLN A 150 4.53 -8.12 -4.20
C GLN A 150 3.90 -6.83 -3.64
N ALA A 151 4.30 -6.37 -2.46
CA ALA A 151 3.71 -5.21 -1.81
C ALA A 151 4.26 -3.90 -2.39
N ASP A 152 3.35 -2.95 -2.69
CA ASP A 152 3.71 -1.57 -3.00
C ASP A 152 3.99 -0.75 -1.73
N MET A 153 3.40 -1.16 -0.61
CA MET A 153 3.57 -0.55 0.70
C MET A 153 3.55 -1.62 1.79
N VAL A 154 4.46 -1.49 2.75
CA VAL A 154 4.44 -2.28 3.98
C VAL A 154 4.19 -1.33 5.15
N ILE A 155 3.17 -1.63 5.96
CA ILE A 155 2.89 -0.93 7.21
C ILE A 155 3.38 -1.82 8.35
N ILE A 156 4.17 -1.26 9.26
CA ILE A 156 4.78 -1.97 10.39
C ILE A 156 4.24 -1.35 11.68
N ASP A 157 3.63 -2.18 12.53
CA ASP A 157 2.96 -1.77 13.76
C ASP A 157 3.33 -2.71 14.92
N TYR A 158 4.54 -2.53 15.47
CA TYR A 158 5.04 -3.28 16.64
C TYR A 158 5.18 -2.42 17.90
N SER A 159 4.74 -1.16 17.83
CA SER A 159 5.01 -0.13 18.86
C SER A 159 4.55 -0.46 20.27
N ILE A 160 3.55 -1.34 20.42
CA ILE A 160 2.99 -1.74 21.72
C ILE A 160 3.74 -2.94 22.33
N ASN A 161 4.27 -3.82 21.49
CA ASN A 161 4.93 -5.05 21.93
C ASN A 161 6.45 -4.90 22.04
N ASP A 162 7.04 -3.99 21.28
CA ASP A 162 8.43 -3.64 21.45
C ASP A 162 8.58 -2.80 22.72
N ASP A 163 9.25 -3.36 23.73
CA ASP A 163 9.62 -2.61 24.93
C ASP A 163 10.45 -1.40 24.48
N SER A 164 10.04 -0.20 24.89
CA SER A 164 10.69 1.05 24.53
C SER A 164 12.01 1.22 25.30
N ALA A 165 12.91 0.24 25.23
CA ALA A 165 14.25 0.26 25.80
C ALA A 165 14.35 0.78 27.25
N SER A 166 13.27 0.71 28.04
CA SER A 166 13.17 1.37 29.35
C SER A 166 13.81 0.59 30.50
N ARG A 167 14.44 -0.56 30.23
CA ARG A 167 15.02 -1.43 31.26
C ARG A 167 16.55 -1.49 31.29
N TYR A 168 17.25 -0.61 30.58
CA TYR A 168 18.72 -0.66 30.48
C TYR A 168 19.49 0.23 31.48
N HIS A 169 18.87 0.66 32.59
CA HIS A 169 19.56 1.46 33.62
C HIS A 169 19.17 1.14 35.08
N GLU A 170 18.94 -0.13 35.43
CA GLU A 170 18.97 -0.58 36.84
C GLU A 170 19.99 -1.70 37.04
#